data_AF-A0AAU5I0Q5-F1
#
_entry.id   AF-A0AAU5I0Q5-F1
#
_cell.length_a   1.000
_cell.length_b   1.000
_cell.length_c   1.000
_cell.angle_alpha   90.00
_cell.angle_beta   90.00
_cell.angle_gamma   90.00
#
_symmetry.space_group_name_H-M   'P 1'
#
loop_
_entity.id
_entity.type
_entity.pdbx_description
1 polymer ?
#
loop_
_entity_poly.entity_id
_entity_poly.type
_entity_poly.pdbx_seq_one_letter_code
_entity_poly.pdbx_strand_id
1 'polypeptide(L)'
;MAHGRVNAAKFISRYLPEPHETELGAEPAHQLLATAHADWVCPPSGHRIGWNDCYSAADILPLTLKADLFLEGDGTPRRIPAHLTGEQHQRAVKACELAVRIRREAPRCTLH
;
A
#
# COMPACT_ATOMS: atom_id res chain seq x y z
N MET A 1 16.21 -23.30 -20.92
CA MET A 1 15.49 -22.69 -19.80
C MET A 1 14.40 -21.80 -20.38
N ALA A 2 13.13 -22.20 -20.25
CA ALA A 2 12.01 -21.39 -20.72
C ALA A 2 11.65 -20.42 -19.58
N HIS A 3 11.91 -19.13 -19.77
CA HIS A 3 11.37 -18.10 -18.89
C HIS A 3 9.85 -18.19 -19.00
N GLY A 4 9.18 -18.59 -17.92
CA GLY A 4 7.72 -18.62 -17.85
C GLY A 4 7.18 -17.27 -18.31
N ARG A 5 6.17 -17.29 -19.18
CA ARG A 5 5.52 -16.07 -19.69
C ARG A 5 5.00 -15.27 -18.49
N VAL A 6 5.75 -14.26 -18.08
CA VAL A 6 5.36 -13.29 -17.07
C VAL A 6 4.18 -12.52 -17.65
N ASN A 7 2.97 -12.82 -17.19
CA ASN A 7 1.78 -12.12 -17.64
C ASN A 7 1.77 -10.73 -17.00
N ALA A 8 2.10 -9.70 -17.77
CA ALA A 8 2.11 -8.31 -17.32
C ALA A 8 0.78 -7.88 -16.69
N ALA A 9 -0.36 -8.50 -17.06
CA ALA A 9 -1.65 -8.23 -16.43
C ALA A 9 -1.67 -8.59 -14.93
N LYS A 10 -0.86 -9.56 -14.48
CA LYS A 10 -0.71 -9.87 -13.04
C LYS A 10 -0.04 -8.74 -12.26
N PHE A 11 0.75 -7.90 -12.94
CA PHE A 11 1.44 -6.75 -12.33
C PHE A 11 0.56 -5.49 -12.32
N ILE A 12 -0.55 -5.50 -13.06
CA ILE A 12 -1.51 -4.37 -13.17
C ILE A 12 -2.80 -4.67 -12.37
N SER A 13 -3.04 -5.93 -11.98
CA SER A 13 -4.19 -6.32 -11.16
C SER A 13 -4.10 -5.71 -9.76
N ARG A 14 -5.20 -5.10 -9.30
CA ARG A 14 -5.37 -4.63 -7.91
C ARG A 14 -5.12 -5.74 -6.88
N TYR A 15 -5.53 -6.97 -7.20
CA TYR A 15 -5.39 -8.12 -6.30
C TYR A 15 -4.26 -9.04 -6.74
N LEU A 16 -3.55 -9.57 -5.75
CA LEU A 16 -2.57 -10.63 -5.91
C LEU A 16 -3.28 -11.98 -6.09
N PRO A 17 -2.62 -12.99 -6.67
CA PRO A 17 -3.15 -14.35 -6.69
C PRO A 17 -3.30 -14.91 -5.27
N GLU A 18 -4.37 -15.65 -5.03
CA GLU A 18 -4.50 -16.45 -3.81
C GLU A 18 -3.41 -17.54 -3.74
N PRO A 19 -2.93 -17.91 -2.54
CA PRO A 19 -3.40 -17.47 -1.21
C PRO A 19 -2.80 -16.13 -0.72
N HIS A 20 -1.91 -15.52 -1.50
CA HIS A 20 -1.08 -14.41 -1.03
C HIS A 20 -1.87 -13.15 -0.72
N GLU A 21 -2.94 -12.87 -1.46
CA GLU A 21 -3.86 -11.77 -1.17
C GLU A 21 -4.46 -11.91 0.24
N THR A 22 -4.99 -13.09 0.55
CA THR A 22 -5.53 -13.41 1.89
C THR A 22 -4.45 -13.33 2.97
N GLU A 23 -3.27 -13.89 2.73
CA GLU A 23 -2.15 -13.89 3.70
C GLU A 23 -1.70 -12.48 4.09
N LEU A 24 -1.70 -11.56 3.12
CA LEU A 24 -1.31 -10.17 3.30
C LEU A 24 -2.44 -9.28 3.84
N GLY A 25 -3.63 -9.84 4.05
CA GLY A 25 -4.75 -9.19 4.75
C GLY A 25 -5.91 -8.77 3.86
N ALA A 26 -5.91 -9.12 2.57
CA ALA A 26 -6.99 -8.93 1.60
C ALA A 26 -7.57 -7.49 1.57
N GLU A 27 -8.88 -7.36 1.32
CA GLU A 27 -9.57 -6.08 1.20
C GLU A 27 -9.41 -5.15 2.42
N PRO A 28 -9.43 -5.61 3.69
CA PRO A 28 -9.12 -4.73 4.83
C PRO A 28 -7.74 -4.08 4.75
N ALA A 29 -6.72 -4.79 4.26
CA ALA A 29 -5.38 -4.23 4.05
C ALA A 29 -5.39 -3.17 2.93
N HIS A 30 -6.12 -3.43 1.84
CA HIS A 30 -6.31 -2.46 0.77
C HIS A 30 -6.94 -1.16 1.27
N GLN A 31 -8.05 -1.26 1.99
CA GLN A 31 -8.78 -0.11 2.53
C GLN A 31 -7.93 0.68 3.51
N LEU A 32 -7.22 0.00 4.43
CA LEU A 32 -6.36 0.66 5.40
C LEU A 32 -5.25 1.47 4.72
N LEU A 33 -4.51 0.85 3.79
CA LEU A 33 -3.40 1.49 3.09
C LEU A 33 -3.87 2.61 2.17
N ALA A 34 -4.96 2.43 1.42
CA ALA A 34 -5.49 3.48 0.54
C ALA A 34 -6.00 4.69 1.34
N THR A 35 -6.74 4.45 2.43
CA THR A 35 -7.24 5.52 3.31
C THR A 35 -6.08 6.28 3.96
N ALA A 36 -5.10 5.56 4.51
CA ALA A 36 -3.95 6.17 5.16
C ALA A 36 -3.10 7.00 4.17
N HIS A 37 -2.94 6.52 2.93
CA HIS A 37 -2.22 7.26 1.89
C HIS A 37 -2.94 8.57 1.57
N ALA A 38 -4.26 8.51 1.37
CA ALA A 38 -5.06 9.69 1.08
C ALA A 38 -4.95 10.74 2.21
N ASP A 39 -5.01 10.33 3.47
CA ASP A 39 -4.76 11.24 4.61
C ASP A 39 -3.34 11.84 4.53
N TRP A 40 -2.35 11.02 4.21
CA TRP A 40 -0.93 11.41 4.14
C TRP A 40 -0.69 12.53 3.14
N VAL A 41 -1.28 12.42 1.94
CA VAL A 41 -1.01 13.35 0.83
C VAL A 41 -2.01 14.52 0.74
N CYS A 42 -3.10 14.47 1.50
CA CYS A 42 -4.11 15.53 1.54
C CYS A 42 -4.10 16.27 2.89
N PRO A 43 -3.20 17.25 3.09
CA PRO A 43 -3.23 18.11 4.26
C PRO A 43 -4.51 18.97 4.30
N PRO A 44 -4.90 19.51 5.48
CA PRO A 44 -6.14 20.28 5.64
C PRO A 44 -6.28 21.51 4.73
N SER A 45 -5.17 22.03 4.19
CA SER A 45 -5.16 23.17 3.28
C SER A 45 -4.04 23.05 2.25
N GLY A 46 -4.19 23.74 1.11
CA GLY A 46 -3.13 23.90 0.11
C GLY A 46 -2.96 22.75 -0.89
N HIS A 47 -3.82 21.73 -0.89
CA HIS A 47 -3.80 20.65 -1.88
C HIS A 47 -4.68 20.97 -3.10
N ARG A 48 -4.28 20.49 -4.29
CA ARG A 48 -5.04 20.63 -5.55
C ARG A 48 -5.81 19.36 -5.92
N ILE A 49 -5.40 18.22 -5.39
CA ILE A 49 -5.98 16.90 -5.67
C ILE A 49 -6.80 16.49 -4.45
N GLY A 50 -8.06 16.13 -4.66
CA GLY A 50 -8.96 15.80 -3.56
C GLY A 50 -8.59 14.48 -2.88
N TRP A 51 -9.01 14.33 -1.62
CA TRP A 51 -8.78 13.11 -0.84
C TRP A 51 -9.27 11.85 -1.57
N ASN A 52 -10.46 11.91 -2.20
CA ASN A 52 -11.01 10.77 -2.96
C ASN A 52 -10.14 10.40 -4.15
N ASP A 53 -9.57 11.36 -4.87
CA ASP A 53 -8.70 11.07 -6.02
C ASP A 53 -7.41 10.39 -5.55
N CYS A 54 -6.83 10.85 -4.43
CA CYS A 54 -5.67 10.22 -3.80
C CYS A 54 -5.98 8.82 -3.27
N TYR A 55 -7.16 8.61 -2.71
CA TYR A 55 -7.64 7.30 -2.30
C TYR A 55 -7.76 6.36 -3.50
N SER A 56 -8.48 6.76 -4.55
CA SER A 56 -8.69 5.94 -5.74
C SER A 56 -7.37 5.61 -6.45
N ALA A 57 -6.44 6.56 -6.51
CA ALA A 57 -5.11 6.33 -7.08
C ALA A 57 -4.31 5.29 -6.29
N ALA A 58 -4.41 5.28 -4.96
CA ALA A 58 -3.78 4.23 -4.14
C ALA A 58 -4.55 2.90 -4.24
N ASP A 59 -5.88 2.95 -4.33
CA ASP A 59 -6.75 1.78 -4.27
C ASP A 59 -6.61 0.85 -5.49
N ILE A 60 -6.23 1.36 -6.66
CA ILE A 60 -5.98 0.54 -7.85
C ILE A 60 -4.69 -0.31 -7.76
N LEU A 61 -3.78 0.00 -6.84
CA LEU A 61 -2.48 -0.66 -6.75
C LEU A 61 -2.56 -2.05 -6.07
N PRO A 62 -1.72 -3.03 -6.43
CA PRO A 62 -1.48 -4.22 -5.61
C PRO A 62 -1.08 -3.89 -4.16
N LEU A 63 -1.36 -4.79 -3.20
CA LEU A 63 -0.97 -4.60 -1.79
C LEU A 63 0.53 -4.32 -1.61
N THR A 64 1.39 -4.97 -2.39
CA THR A 64 2.84 -4.75 -2.36
C THR A 64 3.23 -3.34 -2.79
N LEU A 65 2.62 -2.82 -3.87
CA LEU A 65 2.87 -1.46 -4.34
C LEU A 65 2.23 -0.41 -3.43
N LYS A 66 1.06 -0.69 -2.84
CA LYS A 66 0.48 0.15 -1.79
C LYS A 66 1.42 0.27 -0.59
N ALA A 67 1.99 -0.84 -0.13
CA ALA A 67 2.92 -0.86 0.99
C ALA A 67 4.17 0.00 0.73
N ASP A 68 4.71 -0.04 -0.49
CA ASP A 68 5.88 0.76 -0.88
C ASP A 68 5.63 2.28 -0.79
N LEU A 69 4.37 2.76 -0.79
CA LEU A 69 4.05 4.17 -0.54
C LEU A 69 4.40 4.63 0.89
N PHE A 70 4.49 3.69 1.84
CA PHE A 70 4.77 3.92 3.25
C PHE A 70 6.22 3.66 3.63
N LEU A 71 7.04 3.19 2.70
CA LEU A 71 8.40 2.76 2.96
C LEU A 71 9.42 3.59 2.18
N GLU A 72 10.59 3.79 2.77
CA GLU A 72 11.78 4.25 2.08
C GLU A 72 12.35 3.14 1.20
N GLY A 73 13.31 3.47 0.34
CA GLY A 73 13.91 2.49 -0.60
C GLY A 73 14.62 1.31 0.09
N ASP A 74 15.02 1.47 1.35
CA ASP A 74 15.61 0.44 2.20
C ASP A 74 14.57 -0.43 2.95
N GLY A 75 13.27 -0.14 2.78
CA GLY A 75 12.18 -0.83 3.44
C GLY A 75 11.87 -0.31 4.85
N THR A 76 12.52 0.75 5.32
CA THR A 76 12.16 1.41 6.59
C THR A 76 10.89 2.24 6.44
N PRO A 77 10.05 2.39 7.48
CA PRO A 77 8.89 3.27 7.42
C PRO A 77 9.27 4.72 7.15
N ARG A 78 8.57 5.35 6.20
CA ARG A 78 8.65 6.80 6.01
C ARG A 78 8.11 7.52 7.25
N ARG A 79 8.60 8.73 7.47
CA ARG A 79 8.12 9.58 8.56
C ARG A 79 6.66 9.97 8.35
N ILE A 80 5.80 9.63 9.33
CA ILE A 80 4.40 10.07 9.38
C ILE A 80 4.35 11.61 9.40
N PRO A 81 3.48 12.28 8.60
CA PRO A 81 3.42 13.73 8.57
C PRO A 81 2.94 14.30 9.88
N ALA A 82 3.47 15.47 10.19
CA ALA A 82 3.08 16.22 11.38
C ALA A 82 1.61 16.71 11.33
N HIS A 83 0.99 16.81 10.14
CA HIS A 83 -0.40 17.25 10.03
C HIS A 83 -1.42 16.16 10.37
N LEU A 84 -1.01 14.88 10.42
CA LEU A 84 -1.89 13.80 10.82
C LEU A 84 -2.04 13.77 12.34
N THR A 85 -3.27 13.86 12.81
CA THR A 85 -3.59 13.88 14.25
C THR A 85 -4.72 12.90 14.56
N GLY A 86 -4.89 12.55 15.84
CA GLY A 86 -5.98 11.67 16.30
C GLY A 86 -6.04 10.35 15.55
N GLU A 87 -7.21 10.02 15.00
CA GLU A 87 -7.45 8.78 14.28
C GLU A 87 -6.61 8.64 13.00
N GLN A 88 -6.36 9.74 12.28
CA GLN A 88 -5.54 9.70 11.06
C GLN A 88 -4.10 9.32 11.39
N HIS A 89 -3.57 9.82 12.51
CA HIS A 89 -2.24 9.43 12.98
C HIS A 89 -2.18 7.95 13.33
N GLN A 90 -3.15 7.46 14.11
CA GLN A 90 -3.22 6.04 14.48
C GLN A 90 -3.36 5.13 13.26
N ARG A 91 -4.13 5.56 12.26
CA ARG A 91 -4.27 4.86 10.97
C ARG A 91 -2.94 4.81 10.22
N ALA A 92 -2.20 5.92 10.15
CA ALA A 92 -0.89 5.98 9.52
C ALA A 92 0.14 5.07 10.21
N VAL A 93 0.12 4.99 11.54
CA VAL A 93 0.99 4.06 12.30
C VAL A 93 0.69 2.62 11.91
N LYS A 94 -0.58 2.19 11.97
CA LYS A 94 -1.00 0.83 11.58
C LYS A 94 -0.66 0.51 10.12
N ALA A 95 -0.83 1.49 9.23
CA ALA A 95 -0.49 1.34 7.81
C ALA A 95 1.02 1.14 7.61
N CYS A 96 1.87 1.88 8.33
CA CYS A 96 3.33 1.67 8.29
C CYS A 96 3.73 0.29 8.82
N GLU A 97 3.17 -0.14 9.94
CA GLU A 97 3.41 -1.48 10.51
C GLU A 97 3.03 -2.59 9.52
N LEU A 98 1.85 -2.46 8.90
CA LEU A 98 1.37 -3.39 7.89
C LEU A 98 2.27 -3.37 6.65
N ALA A 99 2.69 -2.18 6.19
CA ALA A 99 3.58 -2.06 5.04
C ALA A 99 4.92 -2.76 5.26
N VAL A 100 5.53 -2.62 6.45
CA VAL A 100 6.76 -3.35 6.82
C VAL A 100 6.51 -4.86 6.79
N ARG A 101 5.38 -5.32 7.34
CA ARG A 101 5.01 -6.74 7.31
C ARG A 101 4.88 -7.24 5.86
N ILE A 102 4.13 -6.52 5.01
CA ILE A 102 3.94 -6.87 3.60
C ILE A 102 5.28 -6.91 2.89
N ARG A 103 6.18 -5.93 3.08
CA ARG A 103 7.50 -5.92 2.44
C ARG A 103 8.36 -7.12 2.86
N ARG A 104 8.26 -7.55 4.12
CA ARG A 104 8.94 -8.74 4.63
C ARG A 104 8.36 -10.04 4.07
N GLU A 105 7.06 -10.08 3.83
CA GLU A 105 6.34 -11.27 3.37
C GLU A 105 6.31 -11.38 1.83
N ALA A 106 6.36 -10.27 1.09
CA ALA A 106 6.28 -10.23 -0.36
C ALA A 106 7.33 -11.08 -1.11
N PRO A 107 8.61 -11.17 -0.68
CA PRO A 107 9.56 -12.11 -1.27
C PRO A 107 9.15 -13.58 -1.15
N ARG A 108 8.36 -13.94 -0.13
CA ARG A 108 7.81 -15.30 0.05
C ARG A 108 6.62 -15.57 -0.86
N CYS A 109 5.95 -14.50 -1.32
CA CYS A 109 4.85 -14.53 -2.26
C CYS A 109 5.31 -14.40 -3.72
N THR A 110 6.63 -14.36 -3.98
CA THR A 110 7.15 -14.16 -5.33
C THR A 110 7.01 -15.47 -6.12
N LEU A 111 5.90 -15.51 -6.86
CA LEU A 111 5.62 -16.24 -8.10
C LEU A 111 6.88 -16.83 -8.78
N HIS A 112 6.96 -18.17 -8.80
CA HIS A 112 7.62 -18.92 -9.87
C HIS A 112 6.84 -18.82 -11.19
#